data_AF-A0A4Y3RX52-F1
#
_entry.id   AF-A0A4Y3RX52-F1
#
_cell.length_a   1.000
_cell.length_b   1.000
_cell.length_c   1.000
_cell.angle_alpha   90.00
_cell.angle_beta   90.00
_cell.angle_gamma   90.00
#
_symmetry.space_group_name_H-M   'P 1'
#
loop_
_entity.id
_entity.type
_entity.pdbx_description
1 polymer ?
#
loop_
_entity_poly.entity_id
_entity_poly.type
_entity_poly.pdbx_seq_one_letter_code
_entity_poly.pdbx_strand_id
1 'polypeptide(L)'
;MTVTRPARLTGAALCAALALIAAVWILKDLAALGSPADLAWSWTGDPGTTYLVRGRVATSLADPLLLVVCVATAVAALRSRHAASALVAAGAVTLALRLPGLWAPGSGALVTALLELALATGLVATAAAGRRRADGPHEQLPTRPRTGPAVTAGILLAVGAVSVVLWEAYTAFELPPEITVDRFLGGRSLMGPILSPPPGWLAVILVALYGTAAVSAFARARHTRAFGLLAGAFLTATGLALLARVVRFELIPYFAEARTVEQMYVLTAVLEVLGGIAVLVLLAGRGAPAATPDPYGPYGSYGAPPAPPYPPPPGW
;
A
#
# COMPACT_ATOMS: atom_id res chain seq x y z
N MET A 1 -15.91 -8.76 -7.16
CA MET A 1 -15.36 -9.42 -8.36
C MET A 1 -14.68 -10.69 -7.89
N THR A 2 -14.91 -11.80 -8.60
CA THR A 2 -14.26 -13.07 -8.33
C THR A 2 -13.21 -13.33 -9.41
N VAL A 3 -12.11 -13.98 -9.04
CA VAL A 3 -11.03 -14.36 -9.95
C VAL A 3 -11.11 -15.85 -10.21
N THR A 4 -10.98 -16.27 -11.47
CA THR A 4 -10.93 -17.69 -11.83
C THR A 4 -9.75 -18.39 -11.17
N ARG A 5 -9.87 -19.70 -10.89
CA ARG A 5 -8.78 -20.50 -10.30
C ARG A 5 -7.44 -20.37 -11.06
N PRO A 6 -7.38 -20.46 -12.40
CA PRO A 6 -6.12 -20.27 -13.12
C PRO A 6 -5.54 -18.87 -12.91
N ALA A 7 -6.35 -17.81 -13.03
CA ALA A 7 -5.86 -16.44 -12.83
C ALA A 7 -5.38 -16.18 -11.39
N ARG A 8 -5.94 -16.86 -10.38
CA ARG A 8 -5.44 -16.80 -9.00
C ARG A 8 -4.07 -17.45 -8.83
N LEU A 9 -3.86 -18.60 -9.47
CA LEU A 9 -2.57 -19.30 -9.45
C LEU A 9 -1.50 -18.50 -10.19
N THR A 10 -1.82 -17.96 -11.38
CA THR A 10 -0.91 -17.09 -12.12
C THR A 10 -0.61 -15.82 -11.32
N GLY A 11 -1.61 -15.16 -10.74
CA GLY A 11 -1.39 -13.99 -9.88
C GLY A 11 -0.50 -14.29 -8.68
N ALA A 12 -0.71 -15.43 -8.01
CA ALA A 12 0.15 -15.87 -6.91
C ALA A 12 1.59 -16.15 -7.36
N ALA A 13 1.77 -16.78 -8.52
CA ALA A 13 3.10 -17.05 -9.07
C ALA A 13 3.84 -15.75 -9.45
N LEU A 14 3.15 -14.78 -10.05
CA LEU A 14 3.72 -13.46 -10.37
C LEU A 14 4.11 -12.69 -9.10
N CYS A 15 3.26 -12.70 -8.07
CA CYS A 15 3.58 -12.13 -6.77
C CYS A 15 4.80 -12.82 -6.11
N ALA A 16 4.87 -14.16 -6.19
CA ALA A 16 6.01 -14.90 -5.67
C ALA A 16 7.31 -14.55 -6.42
N ALA A 17 7.26 -14.39 -7.74
CA ALA A 17 8.40 -13.95 -8.54
C ALA A 17 8.90 -12.55 -8.14
N LEU A 18 7.98 -11.59 -7.95
CA LEU A 18 8.33 -10.25 -7.45
C LEU A 18 8.96 -10.31 -6.04
N ALA A 19 8.39 -11.12 -5.14
CA ALA A 19 8.94 -11.31 -3.81
C ALA A 19 10.35 -11.93 -3.82
N LEU A 20 10.60 -12.88 -4.73
CA LEU A 20 11.93 -13.48 -4.91
C LEU A 20 12.94 -12.48 -5.43
N ILE A 21 12.58 -11.63 -6.40
CA ILE A 21 13.47 -10.58 -6.91
C ILE A 21 13.87 -9.63 -5.77
N ALA A 22 12.90 -9.15 -4.99
CA ALA A 22 13.16 -8.31 -3.82
C ALA A 22 14.06 -9.02 -2.80
N ALA A 23 13.79 -10.29 -2.50
CA ALA A 23 14.58 -11.09 -1.56
C ALA A 23 16.04 -11.25 -2.02
N VAL A 24 16.28 -11.50 -3.31
CA VAL A 24 17.65 -11.64 -3.86
C VAL A 24 18.44 -10.36 -3.69
N TRP A 25 17.84 -9.19 -3.96
CA TRP A 25 18.52 -7.91 -3.78
C TRP A 25 18.77 -7.58 -2.30
N ILE A 26 17.81 -7.86 -1.42
CA ILE A 26 17.98 -7.71 0.04
C ILE A 26 19.11 -8.60 0.54
N LEU A 27 19.17 -9.87 0.10
CA LEU A 27 20.24 -10.80 0.49
C LEU A 27 21.60 -10.37 -0.06
N LYS A 28 21.65 -9.82 -1.28
CA LYS A 28 22.87 -9.27 -1.87
C LYS A 28 23.39 -8.08 -1.07
N ASP A 29 22.52 -7.17 -0.66
CA ASP A 29 22.89 -6.02 0.18
C ASP A 29 23.32 -6.47 1.57
N LEU A 30 22.64 -7.46 2.15
CA LEU A 30 23.02 -8.07 3.43
C LEU A 30 24.41 -8.72 3.35
N ALA A 31 24.70 -9.43 2.25
CA ALA A 31 26.01 -10.03 2.02
C ALA A 31 27.11 -8.98 1.80
N ALA A 32 26.78 -7.84 1.18
CA ALA A 32 27.71 -6.73 0.97
C ALA A 32 28.02 -5.95 2.25
N LEU A 33 27.05 -5.81 3.15
CA LEU A 33 27.20 -5.11 4.43
C LEU A 33 27.68 -6.01 5.57
N GLY A 34 27.34 -7.29 5.55
CA GLY A 34 27.67 -8.25 6.62
C GLY A 34 26.87 -8.06 7.92
N SER A 35 25.97 -7.08 7.99
CA SER A 35 25.21 -6.73 9.19
C SER A 35 23.75 -6.39 8.86
N PRO A 36 22.76 -7.09 9.45
CA PRO A 36 21.35 -6.78 9.25
C PRO A 36 20.94 -5.44 9.88
N ALA A 37 21.64 -5.03 10.95
CA ALA A 37 21.40 -3.74 11.59
C ALA A 37 21.80 -2.58 10.66
N ASP A 38 22.94 -2.69 9.99
CA ASP A 38 23.42 -1.66 9.06
C ASP A 38 22.51 -1.56 7.83
N LEU A 39 22.01 -2.70 7.35
CA LEU A 39 21.00 -2.74 6.29
C LEU A 39 19.69 -2.07 6.73
N ALA A 40 19.18 -2.41 7.92
CA ALA A 40 17.97 -1.79 8.45
C ALA A 40 18.13 -0.28 8.62
N TRP A 41 19.28 0.18 9.12
CA TRP A 41 19.60 1.61 9.23
C TRP A 41 19.68 2.28 7.86
N SER A 42 20.23 1.63 6.84
CA SER A 42 20.25 2.18 5.48
C SER A 42 18.85 2.42 4.93
N TRP A 43 17.88 1.54 5.24
CA TRP A 43 16.49 1.71 4.82
C TRP A 43 15.78 2.88 5.52
N THR A 44 16.24 3.32 6.68
CA THR A 44 15.66 4.50 7.34
C THR A 44 15.96 5.81 6.62
N GLY A 45 16.89 5.81 5.66
CA GLY A 45 17.36 7.02 5.00
C GLY A 45 18.19 7.91 5.93
N ASP A 46 18.82 7.32 6.95
CA ASP A 46 19.77 8.04 7.81
C ASP A 46 20.93 8.61 6.95
N PRO A 47 21.15 9.92 6.93
CA PRO A 47 22.26 10.54 6.20
C PRO A 47 23.61 9.91 6.58
N GLY A 48 23.87 9.67 7.88
CA GLY A 48 25.14 9.13 8.37
C GLY A 48 25.46 7.75 7.78
N THR A 49 24.51 6.83 7.84
CA THR A 49 24.65 5.50 7.22
C THR A 49 24.64 5.57 5.68
N THR A 50 23.86 6.47 5.07
CA THR A 50 23.78 6.62 3.60
C THR A 50 25.12 7.03 3.00
N TYR A 51 25.88 7.90 3.67
CA TYR A 51 27.23 8.28 3.23
C TYR A 51 28.24 7.11 3.36
N LEU A 52 28.17 6.32 4.43
CA LEU A 52 29.08 5.19 4.67
C LEU A 52 28.83 4.00 3.74
N VAL A 53 27.58 3.83 3.28
CA VAL A 53 27.12 2.69 2.51
C VAL A 53 27.00 3.00 1.00
N ARG A 54 27.47 4.18 0.59
CA ARG A 54 27.39 4.70 -0.78
C ARG A 54 27.84 3.67 -1.82
N GLY A 55 26.95 3.35 -2.75
CA GLY A 55 27.21 2.42 -3.86
C GLY A 55 27.29 0.94 -3.48
N ARG A 56 27.11 0.58 -2.20
CA ARG A 56 27.11 -0.81 -1.73
C ARG A 56 25.72 -1.42 -1.56
N VAL A 57 24.69 -0.60 -1.41
CA VAL A 57 23.30 -1.04 -1.22
C VAL A 57 22.43 -0.62 -2.39
N ALA A 58 21.68 -1.59 -2.91
CA ALA A 58 20.74 -1.39 -3.99
C ALA A 58 19.30 -1.14 -3.50
N THR A 59 18.95 -1.65 -2.34
CA THR A 59 17.59 -1.64 -1.77
C THR A 59 17.32 -0.44 -0.87
N SER A 60 16.04 -0.16 -0.70
CA SER A 60 15.46 0.91 0.11
C SER A 60 14.30 0.33 0.94
N LEU A 61 13.69 1.14 1.79
CA LEU A 61 12.52 0.75 2.60
C LEU A 61 11.36 0.14 1.77
N ALA A 62 11.23 0.56 0.50
CA ALA A 62 10.18 0.06 -0.38
C ALA A 62 10.35 -1.43 -0.72
N ASP A 63 11.58 -1.94 -0.78
CA ASP A 63 11.89 -3.31 -1.19
C ASP A 63 11.40 -4.38 -0.18
N PRO A 64 11.74 -4.31 1.13
CA PRO A 64 11.20 -5.26 2.11
C PRO A 64 9.68 -5.12 2.25
N LEU A 65 9.15 -3.90 2.07
CA LEU A 65 7.70 -3.69 2.11
C LEU A 65 6.99 -4.33 0.92
N LEU A 66 7.52 -4.15 -0.29
CA LEU A 66 7.02 -4.80 -1.50
C LEU A 66 7.13 -6.33 -1.38
N LEU A 67 8.19 -6.86 -0.79
CA LEU A 67 8.31 -8.29 -0.48
C LEU A 67 7.14 -8.76 0.39
N VAL A 68 6.89 -8.10 1.52
CA VAL A 68 5.78 -8.46 2.44
C VAL A 68 4.42 -8.35 1.74
N VAL A 69 4.19 -7.27 0.99
CA VAL A 69 2.95 -7.06 0.23
C VAL A 69 2.77 -8.13 -0.84
N CYS A 70 3.81 -8.50 -1.58
CA CYS A 70 3.78 -9.55 -2.59
C CYS A 70 3.50 -10.93 -1.98
N VAL A 71 4.13 -11.27 -0.84
CA VAL A 71 3.83 -12.51 -0.13
C VAL A 71 2.39 -12.53 0.39
N ALA A 72 1.93 -11.45 1.02
CA ALA A 72 0.57 -11.36 1.55
C ALA A 72 -0.48 -11.44 0.43
N THR A 73 -0.22 -10.80 -0.72
CA THR A 73 -1.11 -10.83 -1.89
C THR A 73 -1.11 -12.19 -2.57
N ALA A 74 0.03 -12.89 -2.64
CA ALA A 74 0.09 -14.28 -3.10
C ALA A 74 -0.74 -15.21 -2.21
N VAL A 75 -0.59 -15.11 -0.89
CA VAL A 75 -1.39 -15.88 0.08
C VAL A 75 -2.87 -15.54 -0.05
N ALA A 76 -3.22 -14.26 -0.19
CA ALA A 76 -4.60 -13.83 -0.40
C ALA A 76 -5.17 -14.39 -1.72
N ALA A 77 -4.39 -14.41 -2.80
CA ALA A 77 -4.76 -15.00 -4.07
C ALA A 77 -5.00 -16.51 -3.95
N LEU A 78 -4.18 -17.25 -3.21
CA LEU A 78 -4.34 -18.69 -2.98
C LEU A 78 -5.51 -19.04 -2.05
N ARG A 79 -5.84 -18.17 -1.09
CA ARG A 79 -6.91 -18.41 -0.10
C ARG A 79 -8.27 -17.83 -0.45
N SER A 80 -8.34 -16.78 -1.27
CA SER A 80 -9.57 -16.04 -1.54
C SER A 80 -9.87 -15.88 -3.02
N ARG A 81 -11.14 -16.07 -3.40
CA ARG A 81 -11.68 -15.76 -4.73
C ARG A 81 -11.76 -14.25 -5.01
N HIS A 82 -11.63 -13.40 -3.99
CA HIS A 82 -11.77 -11.94 -4.09
C HIS A 82 -10.43 -11.19 -4.15
N ALA A 83 -9.35 -11.87 -4.52
CA ALA A 83 -8.00 -11.30 -4.52
C ALA A 83 -7.73 -10.30 -5.67
N ALA A 84 -8.67 -10.09 -6.60
CA ALA A 84 -8.47 -9.21 -7.76
C ALA A 84 -7.98 -7.81 -7.37
N SER A 85 -8.60 -7.19 -6.37
CA SER A 85 -8.22 -5.84 -5.92
C SER A 85 -6.85 -5.82 -5.26
N ALA A 86 -6.44 -6.91 -4.59
CA ALA A 86 -5.11 -7.02 -4.00
C ALA A 86 -4.04 -7.17 -5.08
N LEU A 87 -4.28 -7.99 -6.11
CA LEU A 87 -3.37 -8.14 -7.25
C LEU A 87 -3.23 -6.83 -8.03
N VAL A 88 -4.34 -6.11 -8.29
CA VAL A 88 -4.30 -4.80 -8.95
C VAL A 88 -3.57 -3.77 -8.10
N ALA A 89 -3.84 -3.70 -6.80
CA ALA A 89 -3.19 -2.73 -5.92
C ALA A 89 -1.68 -2.98 -5.82
N ALA A 90 -1.26 -4.24 -5.63
CA ALA A 90 0.15 -4.61 -5.62
C ALA A 90 0.83 -4.31 -6.96
N GLY A 91 0.23 -4.74 -8.09
CA GLY A 91 0.76 -4.46 -9.42
C GLY A 91 0.88 -2.96 -9.72
N ALA A 92 -0.14 -2.17 -9.41
CA ALA A 92 -0.14 -0.72 -9.65
C ALA A 92 0.95 -0.01 -8.82
N VAL A 93 1.13 -0.39 -7.55
CA VAL A 93 2.15 0.21 -6.68
C VAL A 93 3.55 -0.21 -7.12
N THR A 94 3.77 -1.48 -7.46
CA THR A 94 5.06 -1.94 -8.01
C THR A 94 5.38 -1.21 -9.32
N LEU A 95 4.41 -1.05 -10.24
CA LEU A 95 4.61 -0.27 -11.46
C LEU A 95 5.04 1.16 -11.15
N ALA A 96 4.32 1.84 -10.25
CA ALA A 96 4.60 3.23 -9.92
C ALA A 96 6.00 3.39 -9.28
N LEU A 97 6.36 2.50 -8.35
CA LEU A 97 7.66 2.53 -7.64
C LEU A 97 8.84 2.17 -8.55
N ARG A 98 8.64 1.31 -9.54
CA ARG A 98 9.72 0.80 -10.40
C ARG A 98 9.82 1.50 -11.74
N LEU A 99 8.84 2.33 -12.12
CA LEU A 99 8.92 3.15 -13.34
C LEU A 99 10.19 4.01 -13.40
N PRO A 100 10.66 4.61 -12.28
CA PRO A 100 11.93 5.33 -12.28
C PRO A 100 13.16 4.50 -12.59
N GLY A 101 13.09 3.18 -12.40
CA GLY A 101 14.19 2.27 -12.75
C GLY A 101 14.51 2.26 -14.24
N LEU A 102 13.62 2.76 -15.10
CA LEU A 102 13.91 2.98 -16.53
C LEU A 102 14.92 4.10 -16.77
N TRP A 103 15.11 5.00 -15.81
CA TRP A 103 16.08 6.08 -15.85
C TRP A 103 17.44 5.67 -15.25
N ALA A 104 17.54 4.45 -14.69
CA ALA A 104 18.72 4.02 -13.95
C ALA A 104 19.94 3.80 -14.88
N PRO A 105 21.10 4.39 -14.57
CA PRO A 105 22.33 4.13 -15.30
C PRO A 105 22.89 2.76 -14.90
N GLY A 106 22.64 1.72 -15.70
CA GLY A 106 23.26 0.41 -15.53
C GLY A 106 22.42 -0.77 -16.01
N SER A 107 23.02 -1.68 -16.76
CA SER A 107 22.33 -2.80 -17.41
C SER A 107 21.63 -3.75 -16.43
N GLY A 108 22.25 -4.07 -15.29
CA GLY A 108 21.67 -4.99 -14.31
C GLY A 108 20.44 -4.44 -13.56
N ALA A 109 20.47 -3.15 -13.19
CA ALA A 109 19.35 -2.48 -12.55
C ALA A 109 18.20 -2.28 -13.54
N LEU A 110 18.51 -1.89 -14.78
CA LEU A 110 17.53 -1.74 -15.85
C LEU A 110 16.82 -3.06 -16.17
N VAL A 111 17.56 -4.17 -16.27
CA VAL A 111 16.96 -5.50 -16.50
C VAL A 111 16.03 -5.88 -15.35
N THR A 112 16.43 -5.61 -14.10
CA THR A 112 15.58 -5.86 -12.93
C THR A 112 14.30 -5.01 -12.99
N ALA A 113 14.43 -3.71 -13.27
CA ALA A 113 13.28 -2.81 -13.38
C ALA A 113 12.33 -3.25 -14.50
N LEU A 114 12.84 -3.60 -15.68
CA LEU A 114 12.03 -4.12 -16.79
C LEU A 114 11.31 -5.41 -16.42
N LEU A 115 11.98 -6.33 -15.73
CA LEU A 115 11.38 -7.57 -15.26
C LEU A 115 10.27 -7.31 -14.23
N GLU A 116 10.52 -6.45 -13.25
CA GLU A 116 9.53 -6.07 -12.24
C GLU A 116 8.32 -5.36 -12.88
N LEU A 117 8.55 -4.48 -13.85
CA LEU A 117 7.49 -3.81 -14.62
C LEU A 117 6.66 -4.82 -15.43
N ALA A 118 7.31 -5.79 -16.08
CA ALA A 118 6.63 -6.84 -16.83
C ALA A 118 5.77 -7.73 -15.90
N LEU A 119 6.31 -8.14 -14.75
CA LEU A 119 5.60 -8.93 -13.75
C LEU A 119 4.40 -8.15 -13.16
N ALA A 120 4.60 -6.88 -12.84
CA ALA A 120 3.56 -6.02 -12.29
C ALA A 120 2.45 -5.71 -13.32
N THR A 121 2.81 -5.54 -14.59
CA THR A 121 1.84 -5.46 -15.69
C THR A 121 1.06 -6.76 -15.83
N GLY A 122 1.76 -7.91 -15.74
CA GLY A 122 1.15 -9.23 -15.69
C GLY A 122 0.16 -9.40 -14.54
N LEU A 123 0.44 -8.85 -13.36
CA LEU A 123 -0.50 -8.87 -12.22
C LEU A 123 -1.78 -8.09 -12.53
N VAL A 124 -1.67 -6.90 -13.10
CA VAL A 124 -2.84 -6.10 -13.48
C VAL A 124 -3.63 -6.79 -14.59
N ALA A 125 -2.95 -7.34 -15.60
CA ALA A 125 -3.56 -8.05 -16.71
C ALA A 125 -4.28 -9.34 -16.25
N THR A 126 -3.63 -10.15 -15.42
CA THR A 126 -4.23 -11.38 -14.86
C THR A 126 -5.44 -11.07 -13.99
N ALA A 127 -5.36 -10.02 -13.18
CA ALA A 127 -6.49 -9.57 -12.38
C ALA A 127 -7.65 -9.03 -13.25
N ALA A 128 -7.36 -8.39 -14.38
CA ALA A 128 -8.35 -7.84 -15.31
C ALA A 128 -9.01 -8.90 -16.21
N ALA A 129 -8.21 -9.82 -16.77
CA ALA A 129 -8.65 -10.92 -17.63
C ALA A 129 -9.32 -12.04 -16.83
N GLY A 130 -8.86 -12.27 -15.59
CA GLY A 130 -9.44 -13.25 -14.68
C GLY A 130 -10.77 -12.84 -14.05
N ARG A 131 -11.29 -11.63 -14.35
CA ARG A 131 -12.55 -11.13 -13.77
C ARG A 131 -13.72 -11.96 -14.26
N ARG A 132 -14.39 -12.64 -13.33
CA ARG A 132 -15.72 -13.20 -13.56
C ARG A 132 -16.78 -12.27 -12.94
N ARG A 133 -17.87 -12.02 -13.67
CA ARG A 133 -19.07 -11.40 -13.08
C ARG A 133 -19.68 -12.39 -12.10
N ALA A 134 -20.25 -11.87 -11.02
CA ALA A 134 -21.00 -12.74 -10.10
C ALA A 134 -22.28 -13.14 -10.82
N ASP A 135 -22.45 -14.43 -11.11
CA ASP A 135 -23.47 -14.91 -12.04
C ASP A 135 -24.79 -15.27 -11.32
N GLY A 136 -24.86 -15.17 -9.99
CA GLY A 136 -26.06 -15.55 -9.23
C GLY A 136 -26.33 -14.78 -7.93
N PRO A 137 -27.61 -14.72 -7.48
CA PRO A 137 -28.02 -14.04 -6.25
C PRO A 137 -27.47 -14.67 -4.96
N HIS A 138 -26.99 -15.92 -5.03
CA HIS A 138 -26.34 -16.62 -3.90
C HIS A 138 -24.82 -16.43 -3.85
N GLU A 139 -24.21 -15.76 -4.84
CA GLU A 139 -22.77 -15.55 -4.86
C GLU A 139 -22.36 -14.42 -3.91
N GLN A 140 -21.79 -14.78 -2.77
CA GLN A 140 -21.42 -13.84 -1.72
C GLN A 140 -20.35 -12.85 -2.23
N LEU A 141 -20.75 -11.58 -2.36
CA LEU A 141 -19.87 -10.49 -2.78
C LEU A 141 -18.91 -10.07 -1.66
N PRO A 142 -17.77 -9.44 -1.99
CA PRO A 142 -16.88 -8.86 -1.00
C PRO A 142 -17.64 -7.89 -0.09
N THR A 143 -17.51 -8.07 1.22
CA THR A 143 -18.15 -7.21 2.23
C THR A 143 -17.56 -5.80 2.16
N ARG A 144 -18.43 -4.79 2.26
CA ARG A 144 -17.99 -3.39 2.33
C ARG A 144 -17.49 -3.08 3.74
N PRO A 145 -16.53 -2.18 3.92
CA PRO A 145 -16.12 -1.77 5.27
C PRO A 145 -17.29 -1.08 6.00
N ARG A 146 -17.35 -1.24 7.33
CA ARG A 146 -18.33 -0.54 8.18
C ARG A 146 -18.07 0.97 8.13
N THR A 147 -19.11 1.79 8.25
CA THR A 147 -19.02 3.25 8.09
C THR A 147 -17.99 3.89 9.02
N GLY A 148 -18.02 3.59 10.32
CA GLY A 148 -17.06 4.15 11.29
C GLY A 148 -15.61 3.85 10.92
N PRO A 149 -15.20 2.57 10.86
CA PRO A 149 -13.84 2.20 10.47
C PRO A 149 -13.40 2.74 9.10
N ALA A 150 -14.30 2.79 8.12
CA ALA A 150 -14.00 3.33 6.80
C ALA A 150 -13.70 4.83 6.87
N VAL A 151 -14.53 5.62 7.55
CA VAL A 151 -14.35 7.07 7.67
C VAL A 151 -13.07 7.39 8.47
N THR A 152 -12.85 6.73 9.60
CA THR A 152 -11.64 6.93 10.40
C THR A 152 -10.37 6.58 9.61
N ALA A 153 -10.36 5.44 8.90
CA ALA A 153 -9.23 5.09 8.04
C ALA A 153 -9.04 6.10 6.90
N GLY A 154 -10.14 6.58 6.31
CA GLY A 154 -10.09 7.62 5.28
C GLY A 154 -9.48 8.93 5.77
N ILE A 155 -9.85 9.39 6.97
CA ILE A 155 -9.28 10.59 7.60
C ILE A 155 -7.79 10.41 7.87
N LEU A 156 -7.38 9.30 8.49
CA LEU A 156 -5.98 9.04 8.81
C LEU A 156 -5.10 8.99 7.55
N LEU A 157 -5.59 8.37 6.48
CA LEU A 157 -4.90 8.34 5.19
C LEU A 157 -4.85 9.71 4.51
N ALA A 158 -5.93 10.49 4.59
CA ALA A 158 -5.95 11.86 4.06
C ALA A 158 -4.95 12.76 4.80
N VAL A 159 -4.88 12.65 6.13
CA VAL A 159 -3.89 13.34 6.96
C VAL A 159 -2.47 12.92 6.56
N GLY A 160 -2.21 11.62 6.40
CA GLY A 160 -0.91 11.13 5.90
C GLY A 160 -0.54 11.70 4.53
N ALA A 161 -1.49 11.80 3.60
CA ALA A 161 -1.26 12.41 2.29
C ALA A 161 -0.90 13.90 2.42
N VAL A 162 -1.63 14.64 3.26
CA VAL A 162 -1.36 16.07 3.53
C VAL A 162 0.02 16.25 4.17
N SER A 163 0.40 15.40 5.14
CA SER A 163 1.73 15.45 5.75
C SER A 163 2.84 15.29 4.72
N VAL A 164 2.72 14.33 3.79
CA VAL A 164 3.71 14.14 2.71
C VAL A 164 3.78 15.38 1.82
N VAL A 165 2.65 15.96 1.43
CA VAL A 165 2.61 17.20 0.62
C VAL A 165 3.26 18.37 1.34
N LEU A 166 3.00 18.54 2.63
CA LEU A 166 3.58 19.62 3.43
C LEU A 166 5.10 19.48 3.55
N TRP A 167 5.61 18.26 3.78
CA TRP A 167 7.06 18.02 3.84
C TRP A 167 7.74 18.23 2.48
N GLU A 168 7.12 17.83 1.36
CA GLU A 168 7.67 18.12 0.04
C GLU A 168 7.60 19.61 -0.30
N ALA A 169 6.53 20.32 0.07
CA ALA A 169 6.45 21.77 -0.10
C ALA A 169 7.54 22.49 0.70
N TYR A 170 7.71 22.13 1.97
CA TYR A 170 8.80 22.62 2.82
C TYR A 170 10.17 22.38 2.17
N THR A 171 10.42 21.14 1.73
CA THR A 171 11.68 20.76 1.09
C THR A 171 11.93 21.55 -0.21
N ALA A 172 10.88 21.80 -1.01
CA ALA A 172 10.98 22.57 -2.25
C ALA A 172 11.28 24.06 -2.01
N PHE A 173 10.92 24.61 -0.84
CA PHE A 173 11.27 25.97 -0.45
C PHE A 173 12.71 26.09 0.09
N GLU A 174 13.25 25.04 0.69
CA GLU A 174 14.61 25.04 1.21
C GLU A 174 15.68 24.72 0.18
N LEU A 175 15.34 23.90 -0.83
CA LEU A 175 16.28 23.43 -1.83
C LEU A 175 16.31 24.32 -3.08
N PRO A 176 17.49 24.48 -3.72
CA PRO A 176 17.59 25.05 -5.05
C PRO A 176 16.65 24.34 -6.04
N PRO A 177 16.07 25.08 -7.00
CA PRO A 177 15.08 24.53 -7.93
C PRO A 177 15.62 23.35 -8.75
N GLU A 178 16.92 23.33 -9.06
CA GLU A 178 17.57 22.23 -9.78
C GLU A 178 17.53 20.93 -8.97
N ILE A 179 17.83 21.01 -7.67
CA ILE A 179 17.78 19.86 -6.77
C ILE A 179 16.34 19.39 -6.59
N THR A 180 15.40 20.33 -6.49
CA THR A 180 13.97 20.03 -6.39
C THR A 180 13.46 19.27 -7.62
N VAL A 181 13.85 19.66 -8.84
CA VAL A 181 13.48 18.92 -10.06
C VAL A 181 14.13 17.54 -10.09
N ASP A 182 15.42 17.45 -9.73
CA ASP A 182 16.14 16.19 -9.68
C ASP A 182 15.48 15.17 -8.75
N ARG A 183 14.89 15.62 -7.61
CA ARG A 183 14.11 14.78 -6.68
C ARG A 183 12.93 14.05 -7.32
N PHE A 184 12.32 14.58 -8.38
CA PHE A 184 11.18 13.96 -9.05
C PHE A 184 11.58 13.14 -10.28
N LEU A 185 12.55 13.61 -11.06
CA LEU A 185 12.90 13.02 -12.35
C LEU A 185 14.09 12.06 -12.29
N GLY A 186 14.84 12.07 -11.19
CA GLY A 186 16.09 11.33 -11.07
C GLY A 186 17.23 12.07 -11.77
N GLY A 187 18.04 12.78 -10.98
CA GLY A 187 19.20 13.53 -11.47
C GLY A 187 20.50 13.15 -10.79
N ARG A 188 21.62 13.64 -11.34
CA ARG A 188 22.99 13.36 -10.85
C ARG A 188 23.23 13.88 -9.43
N SER A 189 22.42 14.83 -8.98
CA SER A 189 22.49 15.42 -7.64
C SER A 189 21.94 14.49 -6.55
N LEU A 190 21.15 13.47 -6.94
CA LEU A 190 20.62 12.49 -6.00
C LEU A 190 21.60 11.35 -5.80
N MET A 191 21.91 11.10 -4.53
CA MET A 191 22.71 9.95 -4.11
C MET A 191 21.78 9.01 -3.35
N GLY A 192 21.43 7.88 -3.95
CA GLY A 192 20.50 6.92 -3.36
C GLY A 192 20.74 5.50 -3.83
N PRO A 193 20.07 4.50 -3.22
CA PRO A 193 20.16 3.11 -3.62
C PRO A 193 19.71 2.92 -5.07
N ILE A 194 20.36 1.99 -5.79
CA ILE A 194 20.19 1.81 -7.24
C ILE A 194 18.74 1.48 -7.65
N LEU A 195 17.99 0.77 -6.80
CA LEU A 195 16.58 0.40 -7.06
C LEU A 195 15.57 1.35 -6.41
N SER A 196 16.05 2.37 -5.71
CA SER A 196 15.18 3.31 -5.01
C SER A 196 14.60 4.32 -6.01
N PRO A 197 13.28 4.57 -5.98
CA PRO A 197 12.72 5.69 -6.74
C PRO A 197 13.29 7.01 -6.21
N PRO A 198 13.39 8.05 -7.07
CA PRO A 198 13.69 9.40 -6.62
C PRO A 198 12.75 9.81 -5.48
N PRO A 199 13.23 10.52 -4.45
CA PRO A 199 12.46 10.76 -3.22
C PRO A 199 11.18 11.58 -3.46
N GLY A 200 11.22 12.58 -4.35
CA GLY A 200 10.03 13.35 -4.74
C GLY A 200 9.04 12.49 -5.54
N TRP A 201 9.52 11.58 -6.38
CA TRP A 201 8.66 10.61 -7.07
C TRP A 201 7.97 9.66 -6.09
N LEU A 202 8.72 9.16 -5.10
CA LEU A 202 8.14 8.35 -4.01
C LEU A 202 7.05 9.12 -3.27
N ALA A 203 7.27 10.40 -2.94
CA ALA A 203 6.27 11.24 -2.30
C ALA A 203 5.00 11.36 -3.16
N VAL A 204 5.12 11.57 -4.46
CA VAL A 204 3.96 11.58 -5.38
C VAL A 204 3.19 10.25 -5.34
N ILE A 205 3.88 9.12 -5.34
CA ILE A 205 3.25 7.79 -5.23
C ILE A 205 2.51 7.66 -3.90
N LEU A 206 3.13 8.06 -2.78
CA LEU A 206 2.52 7.98 -1.46
C LEU A 206 1.27 8.86 -1.38
N VAL A 207 1.32 10.09 -1.89
CA VAL A 207 0.16 10.99 -1.95
C VAL A 207 -0.96 10.37 -2.80
N ALA A 208 -0.63 9.83 -3.98
CA ALA A 208 -1.62 9.18 -4.84
C ALA A 208 -2.22 7.94 -4.18
N LEU A 209 -1.40 7.10 -3.54
CA LEU A 209 -1.84 5.89 -2.84
C LEU A 209 -2.73 6.22 -1.63
N TYR A 210 -2.29 7.13 -0.77
CA TYR A 210 -3.03 7.55 0.42
C TYR A 210 -4.33 8.27 0.03
N GLY A 211 -4.28 9.18 -0.94
CA GLY A 211 -5.44 9.89 -1.45
C GLY A 211 -6.47 8.96 -2.10
N THR A 212 -6.05 8.05 -2.99
CA THR A 212 -6.96 7.08 -3.61
C THR A 212 -7.57 6.13 -2.59
N ALA A 213 -6.78 5.67 -1.62
CA ALA A 213 -7.28 4.83 -0.53
C ALA A 213 -8.27 5.59 0.38
N ALA A 214 -8.01 6.87 0.68
CA ALA A 214 -8.90 7.73 1.46
C ALA A 214 -10.23 7.97 0.75
N VAL A 215 -10.19 8.36 -0.53
CA VAL A 215 -11.40 8.54 -1.36
C VAL A 215 -12.19 7.23 -1.46
N SER A 216 -11.50 6.10 -1.64
CA SER A 216 -12.13 4.77 -1.65
C SER A 216 -12.81 4.47 -0.30
N ALA A 217 -12.19 4.86 0.81
CA ALA A 217 -12.73 4.72 2.16
C ALA A 217 -14.01 5.55 2.35
N PHE A 218 -13.99 6.83 1.98
CA PHE A 218 -15.18 7.70 2.04
C PHE A 218 -16.31 7.20 1.13
N ALA A 219 -15.97 6.72 -0.06
CA ALA A 219 -16.93 6.10 -0.98
C ALA A 219 -17.39 4.69 -0.53
N ARG A 220 -16.79 4.12 0.52
CA ARG A 220 -17.02 2.74 0.99
C ARG A 220 -16.92 1.71 -0.14
N ALA A 221 -15.94 1.90 -1.01
CA ALA A 221 -15.72 1.05 -2.16
C ALA A 221 -15.34 -0.38 -1.74
N ARG A 222 -15.58 -1.36 -2.61
CA ARG A 222 -15.22 -2.76 -2.32
C ARG A 222 -13.71 -3.01 -2.34
N HIS A 223 -12.95 -2.14 -3.01
CA HIS A 223 -11.50 -2.21 -3.10
C HIS A 223 -10.79 -1.47 -1.97
N THR A 224 -11.52 -0.74 -1.11
CA THR A 224 -10.97 0.02 0.03
C THR A 224 -10.08 -0.83 0.91
N ARG A 225 -10.43 -2.10 1.14
CA ARG A 225 -9.61 -2.98 1.98
C ARG A 225 -8.24 -3.25 1.39
N ALA A 226 -8.15 -3.50 0.08
CA ALA A 226 -6.87 -3.81 -0.56
C ALA A 226 -5.96 -2.58 -0.61
N PHE A 227 -6.48 -1.46 -1.14
CA PHE A 227 -5.72 -0.21 -1.24
C PHE A 227 -5.43 0.38 0.14
N GLY A 228 -6.38 0.35 1.07
CA GLY A 228 -6.19 0.88 2.41
C GLY A 228 -5.24 0.07 3.28
N LEU A 229 -5.22 -1.27 3.18
CA LEU A 229 -4.20 -2.08 3.88
C LEU A 229 -2.81 -1.84 3.30
N LEU A 230 -2.69 -1.71 1.97
CA LEU A 230 -1.42 -1.39 1.33
C LEU A 230 -0.96 0.02 1.75
N ALA A 231 -1.83 1.03 1.66
CA ALA A 231 -1.56 2.38 2.11
C ALA A 231 -1.16 2.45 3.59
N GLY A 232 -1.89 1.74 4.48
CA GLY A 232 -1.57 1.65 5.90
C GLY A 232 -0.23 0.97 6.18
N ALA A 233 0.17 -0.01 5.36
CA ALA A 233 1.49 -0.64 5.46
C ALA A 233 2.62 0.32 5.08
N PHE A 234 2.46 1.08 3.98
CA PHE A 234 3.41 2.15 3.63
C PHE A 234 3.47 3.24 4.69
N LEU A 235 2.32 3.71 5.18
CA LEU A 235 2.25 4.74 6.22
C LEU A 235 2.95 4.31 7.51
N THR A 236 2.70 3.07 7.96
CA THR A 236 3.40 2.49 9.12
C THR A 236 4.91 2.39 8.87
N ALA A 237 5.32 1.90 7.70
CA ALA A 237 6.74 1.71 7.38
C ALA A 237 7.50 3.05 7.34
N THR A 238 6.95 4.06 6.66
CA THR A 238 7.53 5.42 6.61
C THR A 238 7.62 6.03 8.01
N GLY A 239 6.53 5.93 8.79
CA GLY A 239 6.50 6.38 10.18
C GLY A 239 7.55 5.68 11.04
N LEU A 240 7.73 4.36 10.90
CA LEU A 240 8.75 3.61 11.64
C LEU A 240 10.16 4.04 11.25
N ALA A 241 10.43 4.29 9.97
CA ALA A 241 11.71 4.82 9.50
C ALA A 241 11.99 6.24 10.03
N LEU A 242 10.96 7.09 10.11
CA LEU A 242 11.05 8.41 10.75
C LEU A 242 11.31 8.27 12.25
N LEU A 243 10.57 7.41 12.94
CA LEU A 243 10.69 7.19 14.38
C LEU A 243 12.05 6.62 14.76
N ALA A 244 12.57 5.69 13.97
CA ALA A 244 13.93 5.17 14.13
C ALA A 244 14.99 6.28 14.06
N ARG A 245 14.81 7.25 13.15
CA ARG A 245 15.68 8.44 13.07
C ARG A 245 15.51 9.35 14.27
N VAL A 246 14.27 9.60 14.72
CA VAL A 246 13.98 10.39 15.93
C VAL A 246 14.70 9.82 17.15
N VAL A 247 14.67 8.50 17.33
CA VAL A 247 15.38 7.81 18.42
C VAL A 247 16.89 7.90 18.22
N ARG A 248 17.39 7.63 17.01
CA ARG A 248 18.83 7.63 16.72
C ARG A 248 19.48 9.00 16.91
N PHE A 249 18.77 10.07 16.60
CA PHE A 249 19.24 11.44 16.78
C PHE A 249 18.88 12.04 18.13
N GLU A 250 18.36 11.23 19.06
CA GLU A 250 18.01 11.65 20.43
C GLU A 250 17.12 12.91 20.45
N LEU A 251 16.12 12.98 19.55
CA LEU A 251 15.25 14.16 19.45
C LEU A 251 14.16 14.21 20.54
N ILE A 252 13.88 13.08 21.20
CA ILE A 252 12.82 12.98 22.22
C ILE A 252 13.20 13.73 23.51
N PRO A 253 14.41 13.52 24.10
CA PRO A 253 14.80 14.21 25.33
C PRO A 253 14.77 15.74 25.22
N TYR A 254 15.08 16.28 24.04
CA TYR A 254 15.15 17.72 23.79
C TYR A 254 13.91 18.29 23.09
N PHE A 255 12.80 17.54 23.01
CA PHE A 255 11.65 17.90 22.19
C PHE A 255 11.11 19.32 22.49
N ALA A 256 11.04 19.73 23.76
CA ALA A 256 10.53 21.04 24.14
C ALA A 256 11.47 22.20 23.75
N GLU A 257 12.76 21.92 23.62
CA GLU A 257 13.83 22.88 23.30
C GLU A 257 14.22 22.85 21.81
N ALA A 258 13.80 21.80 21.10
CA ALA A 258 14.07 21.55 19.70
C ALA A 258 13.45 22.62 18.79
N ARG A 259 14.01 22.78 17.59
CA ARG A 259 13.46 23.70 16.58
C ARG A 259 12.05 23.23 16.18
N THR A 260 11.19 24.15 15.76
CA THR A 260 9.81 23.82 15.33
C THR A 260 9.77 22.71 14.28
N VAL A 261 10.72 22.70 13.34
CA VAL A 261 10.83 21.68 12.30
C VAL A 261 11.12 20.29 12.89
N GLU A 262 12.01 20.21 13.89
CA GLU A 262 12.33 18.95 14.58
C GLU A 262 11.15 18.46 15.40
N GLN A 263 10.41 19.36 16.05
CA GLN A 263 9.16 19.02 16.73
C GLN A 263 8.13 18.45 15.75
N MET A 264 7.92 19.11 14.61
CA MET A 264 7.02 18.61 13.56
C MET A 264 7.47 17.26 13.02
N TYR A 265 8.77 17.01 12.92
CA TYR A 265 9.34 15.74 12.49
C TYR A 265 9.00 14.61 13.46
N VAL A 266 9.18 14.83 14.77
CA VAL A 266 8.79 13.86 15.82
C VAL A 266 7.28 13.61 15.79
N LEU A 267 6.47 14.66 15.71
CA LEU A 267 5.01 14.53 15.65
C LEU A 267 4.55 13.76 14.40
N THR A 268 5.16 14.03 13.25
CA THR A 268 4.89 13.31 11.99
C THR A 268 5.22 11.83 12.14
N ALA A 269 6.38 11.49 12.71
CA ALA A 269 6.78 10.10 12.92
C ALA A 269 5.75 9.33 13.76
N VAL A 270 5.32 9.91 14.89
CA VAL A 270 4.32 9.30 15.79
C VAL A 270 2.96 9.18 15.08
N LEU A 271 2.53 10.23 14.39
CA LEU A 271 1.27 10.27 13.65
C LEU A 271 1.21 9.18 12.57
N GLU A 272 2.28 9.02 11.78
CA GLU A 272 2.34 8.04 10.71
C GLU A 272 2.37 6.60 11.24
N VAL A 273 3.14 6.31 12.29
CA VAL A 273 3.16 4.97 12.91
C VAL A 273 1.78 4.62 13.47
N LEU A 274 1.24 5.47 14.34
CA LEU A 274 -0.04 5.20 15.01
C LEU A 274 -1.20 5.22 14.01
N GLY A 275 -1.20 6.16 13.07
CA GLY A 275 -2.19 6.28 12.02
C GLY A 275 -2.16 5.07 11.07
N GLY A 276 -0.96 4.64 10.64
CA GLY A 276 -0.77 3.46 9.81
C GLY A 276 -1.25 2.18 10.49
N ILE A 277 -0.86 1.95 11.76
CA ILE A 277 -1.32 0.81 12.55
C ILE A 277 -2.84 0.84 12.72
N ALA A 278 -3.42 1.99 13.04
CA ALA A 278 -4.87 2.15 13.17
C ALA A 278 -5.59 1.81 11.86
N VAL A 279 -5.10 2.31 10.71
CA VAL A 279 -5.65 1.96 9.38
C VAL A 279 -5.59 0.45 9.14
N LEU A 280 -4.45 -0.20 9.45
CA LEU A 280 -4.30 -1.65 9.31
C LEU A 280 -5.33 -2.40 10.16
N VAL A 281 -5.49 -2.03 11.44
CA VAL A 281 -6.44 -2.67 12.37
C VAL A 281 -7.88 -2.46 11.91
N LEU A 282 -8.26 -1.23 11.56
CA LEU A 282 -9.61 -0.86 11.15
C LEU A 282 -10.05 -1.57 9.87
N LEU A 283 -9.12 -1.80 8.93
CA LEU A 283 -9.41 -2.43 7.64
C LEU A 283 -9.10 -3.94 7.61
N ALA A 284 -8.37 -4.47 8.60
CA ALA A 284 -8.15 -5.91 8.73
C ALA A 284 -9.42 -6.67 9.11
N GLY A 285 -10.38 -6.04 9.79
CA GLY A 285 -11.62 -6.64 10.27
C GLY A 285 -12.58 -7.14 9.17
N ARG A 286 -13.53 -7.99 9.57
CA ARG A 286 -14.63 -8.43 8.69
C ARG A 286 -15.52 -7.22 8.36
N GLY A 287 -15.80 -7.02 7.07
CA GLY A 287 -16.68 -5.95 6.59
C GLY A 287 -18.11 -6.08 7.12
N ALA A 288 -18.92 -5.05 6.89
CA ALA A 288 -20.33 -5.03 7.24
C ALA A 288 -21.05 -6.25 6.63
N PRO A 289 -21.97 -6.90 7.38
CA PRO A 289 -22.81 -7.94 6.81
C PRO A 289 -23.51 -7.37 5.58
N ALA A 290 -23.56 -8.16 4.51
CA ALA A 290 -24.37 -7.78 3.36
C ALA A 290 -25.80 -7.59 3.87
N ALA A 291 -26.42 -6.46 3.55
CA ALA A 291 -27.86 -6.33 3.75
C ALA A 291 -28.49 -7.55 3.05
N THR A 292 -29.21 -8.37 3.81
CA THR A 292 -30.05 -9.40 3.23
C THR A 292 -30.87 -8.75 2.12
N PRO A 293 -30.98 -9.35 0.92
CA PRO A 293 -31.96 -8.90 -0.04
C PRO A 293 -33.28 -8.79 0.71
N ASP A 294 -33.89 -7.62 0.67
CA ASP A 294 -35.24 -7.47 1.19
C ASP A 294 -36.07 -8.56 0.49
N PRO A 295 -36.79 -9.45 1.20
CA PRO A 295 -37.56 -10.51 0.56
C PRO A 295 -38.55 -9.96 -0.48
N TYR A 296 -38.86 -8.66 -0.37
CA TYR A 296 -39.69 -7.89 -1.26
C TYR A 296 -38.80 -6.94 -2.08
N GLY A 297 -38.55 -7.31 -3.34
CA GLY A 297 -37.91 -6.41 -4.30
C GLY A 297 -38.71 -5.11 -4.51
N PRO A 298 -38.15 -4.11 -5.22
CA PRO A 298 -38.78 -2.80 -5.43
C PRO A 298 -40.11 -2.82 -6.21
N TYR A 299 -40.58 -3.99 -6.64
CA TYR A 299 -41.86 -4.21 -7.33
C TYR A 299 -42.83 -5.14 -6.57
N GLY A 300 -42.62 -5.35 -5.26
CA GLY A 300 -43.40 -6.31 -4.46
C GLY A 300 -44.21 -5.68 -3.33
N SER A 301 -44.92 -4.56 -3.58
CA SER A 301 -45.88 -4.00 -2.62
C SER A 301 -47.26 -4.69 -2.70
N TYR A 302 -47.29 -6.01 -2.82
CA TYR A 302 -48.49 -6.75 -2.45
C TYR A 302 -48.30 -7.13 -0.99
N GLY A 303 -49.16 -6.57 -0.15
CA GLY A 303 -49.11 -6.76 1.30
C GLY A 303 -49.05 -8.22 1.72
N ALA A 304 -48.82 -8.44 3.02
CA ALA A 304 -48.83 -9.77 3.61
C ALA A 304 -50.01 -10.60 3.05
N PRO A 305 -49.78 -11.87 2.63
CA PRO A 305 -50.87 -12.72 2.15
C PRO A 305 -51.99 -12.69 3.21
N PRO A 306 -53.26 -12.55 2.80
CA PRO A 306 -54.36 -12.46 3.75
C PRO A 306 -54.29 -13.66 4.70
N ALA A 307 -54.44 -13.39 6.00
CA ALA A 307 -54.42 -14.44 7.01
C ALA A 307 -55.40 -15.54 6.60
N PRO A 308 -55.01 -16.83 6.71
CA PRO A 308 -55.91 -17.92 6.37
C PRO A 308 -57.20 -17.80 7.19
N PRO A 309 -58.37 -18.08 6.59
CA PRO A 309 -59.64 -17.98 7.28
C PRO A 309 -59.63 -18.86 8.54
N TYR A 310 -60.05 -18.26 9.66
CA TYR A 310 -60.25 -18.96 10.92
C TYR A 310 -61.76 -19.04 11.22
N PRO A 311 -62.30 -20.23 11.55
CA PRO A 311 -61.62 -21.52 11.64
C PRO A 311 -61.27 -22.14 10.27
N PRO A 312 -60.24 -23.01 10.20
CA PRO A 312 -59.88 -23.70 8.97
C PRO A 312 -61.04 -24.60 8.47
N PRO A 313 -61.27 -24.71 7.14
CA PRO A 313 -62.29 -25.59 6.59
C PRO A 313 -61.98 -27.07 6.92
N PRO A 314 -63.00 -27.93 7.11
CA PRO A 314 -62.78 -29.36 7.28
C PRO A 314 -62.08 -29.95 6.05
N GLY A 315 -60.89 -30.52 6.21
CA GLY A 315 -60.18 -31.26 5.16
C GLY A 315 -59.00 -30.54 4.47
N TRP A 316 -58.51 -29.44 5.02
CA TRP A 316 -57.17 -28.90 4.73
C TRP A 316 -56.07 -29.65 5.49
#